data_AF-A0A2V5TZG7-F1
#
_entry.id   AF-A0A2V5TZG7-F1
#
_cell.length_a   1.000
_cell.length_b   1.000
_cell.length_c   1.000
_cell.angle_alpha   90.00
_cell.angle_beta   90.00
_cell.angle_gamma   90.00
#
_symmetry.space_group_name_H-M   'P 1'
#
loop_
_entity.id
_entity.type
_entity.pdbx_description
1 polymer ?
#
loop_
_entity_poly.entity_id
_entity_poly.type
_entity_poly.pdbx_seq_one_letter_code
_entity_poly.pdbx_strand_id
1 'polypeptide(L)'
;PADTRRPLAGVLGSLNPVTNFTKLSDSNLSYFISLDTADGYPNAILSGDRNWLVSGTAVGAGLISITTNSVVTWSAAIHKFGGNIVLGDGSVQGSSSPRLLQEQVRYSDVATNRLLFP
;
A
#
# COMPACT_ATOMS: atom_id res chain seq x y z
N PRO A 1 2.77 -17.37 30.17
CA PRO A 1 1.69 -17.98 29.36
C PRO A 1 1.81 -17.50 27.91
N ALA A 2 2.07 -18.43 26.99
CA ALA A 2 2.19 -18.14 25.56
C ALA A 2 0.83 -17.68 25.00
N ASP A 3 0.79 -16.50 24.38
CA ASP A 3 -0.41 -15.99 23.69
C ASP A 3 -0.61 -16.80 22.39
N THR A 4 -1.67 -17.59 22.36
CA THR A 4 -2.07 -18.50 21.28
C THR A 4 -3.05 -17.86 20.29
N ARG A 5 -2.90 -16.56 20.00
CA ARG A 5 -3.64 -15.93 18.89
C ARG A 5 -3.06 -16.35 17.53
N ARG A 6 -3.55 -17.50 17.08
CA ARG A 6 -3.63 -17.99 15.71
C ARG A 6 -3.77 -16.81 14.72
N PRO A 7 -2.83 -16.60 13.76
CA PRO A 7 -3.01 -15.56 12.77
C PRO A 7 -4.19 -15.98 11.88
N LEU A 8 -5.23 -15.14 11.84
CA LEU A 8 -6.26 -15.23 10.83
C LEU A 8 -5.61 -15.08 9.45
N ALA A 9 -6.07 -15.86 8.48
CA ALA A 9 -5.70 -15.69 7.09
C ALA A 9 -5.86 -14.20 6.71
N GLY A 10 -4.76 -13.53 6.33
CA GLY A 10 -4.72 -12.10 5.99
C GLY A 10 -3.74 -11.24 6.80
N VAL A 11 -3.00 -11.79 7.77
CA VAL A 11 -2.00 -11.01 8.53
C VAL A 11 -0.77 -10.71 7.66
N LEU A 12 -0.60 -9.44 7.28
CA LEU A 12 0.70 -8.88 6.88
C LEU A 12 1.68 -9.15 8.03
N GLY A 13 2.47 -10.22 7.92
CA GLY A 13 3.60 -10.46 8.82
C GLY A 13 4.69 -9.41 8.56
N SER A 14 5.53 -9.14 9.56
CA SER A 14 6.75 -8.35 9.34
C SER A 14 7.55 -8.97 8.18
N LEU A 15 7.90 -8.17 7.17
CA LEU A 15 8.69 -8.68 6.05
C LEU A 15 10.09 -9.03 6.54
N ASN A 16 10.56 -10.23 6.18
CA ASN A 16 11.95 -10.60 6.40
C ASN A 16 12.76 -10.22 5.16
N PRO A 17 13.80 -9.37 5.29
CA PRO A 17 14.67 -9.08 4.15
C PRO A 17 15.37 -10.36 3.69
N VAL A 18 15.51 -10.51 2.37
CA VAL A 18 16.22 -11.65 1.77
C VAL A 18 17.58 -11.22 1.25
N THR A 19 18.53 -12.13 1.26
CA THR A 19 19.95 -11.86 0.92
C THR A 19 20.33 -12.26 -0.51
N ASN A 20 19.41 -12.82 -1.29
CA ASN A 20 19.65 -13.18 -2.69
C ASN A 20 18.34 -13.25 -3.48
N PHE A 21 18.45 -13.15 -4.81
CA PHE A 21 17.30 -13.16 -5.73
C PHE A 21 16.57 -14.49 -5.80
N THR A 22 17.23 -15.62 -5.49
CA THR A 22 16.58 -16.94 -5.52
C THR A 22 15.57 -17.12 -4.38
N LYS A 23 15.67 -16.30 -3.32
CA LYS A 23 14.70 -16.24 -2.22
C LYS A 23 13.71 -15.09 -2.34
N LEU A 24 13.85 -14.22 -3.36
CA LEU A 24 12.95 -13.08 -3.54
C LEU A 24 11.56 -13.60 -3.93
N SER A 25 10.56 -13.16 -3.18
CA SER A 25 9.16 -13.52 -3.39
C SER A 25 8.25 -12.40 -2.93
N ASP A 26 6.95 -12.50 -3.21
CA ASP A 26 5.93 -11.56 -2.78
C ASP A 26 5.89 -11.36 -1.25
N SER A 27 6.32 -12.39 -0.50
CA SER A 27 6.44 -12.32 0.96
C SER A 27 7.57 -11.41 1.48
N ASN A 28 8.42 -10.90 0.58
CA ASN A 28 9.56 -10.04 0.90
C ASN A 28 9.50 -8.70 0.13
N LEU A 29 8.46 -8.48 -0.68
CA LEU A 29 8.25 -7.25 -1.44
C LEU A 29 7.26 -6.33 -0.69
N SER A 30 7.52 -5.02 -0.74
CA SER A 30 6.71 -3.99 -0.09
C SER A 30 6.34 -2.87 -1.04
N TYR A 31 5.87 -3.18 -2.25
CA TYR A 31 5.38 -2.15 -3.15
C TYR A 31 4.09 -2.57 -3.85
N PHE A 32 3.29 -1.60 -4.26
CA PHE A 32 2.18 -1.80 -5.21
C PHE A 32 2.45 -1.01 -6.49
N ILE A 33 1.75 -1.34 -7.57
CA ILE A 33 1.77 -0.54 -8.81
C ILE A 33 0.35 -0.20 -9.25
N SER A 34 0.18 0.96 -9.89
CA SER A 34 -1.08 1.40 -10.49
C SER A 34 -1.21 0.96 -11.95
N LEU A 35 -2.43 0.66 -12.38
CA LEU A 35 -2.77 0.35 -13.77
C LEU A 35 -3.31 1.55 -14.55
N ASP A 36 -3.70 2.62 -13.86
CA ASP A 36 -4.49 3.73 -14.43
C ASP A 36 -3.73 5.05 -14.53
N THR A 37 -2.51 5.11 -14.01
CA THR A 37 -1.73 6.34 -14.02
C THR A 37 -1.24 6.62 -15.44
N ALA A 38 -1.46 7.85 -15.89
CA ALA A 38 -1.03 8.35 -17.19
C ALA A 38 -0.45 9.76 -17.02
N ASP A 39 0.39 10.18 -17.97
CA ASP A 39 1.09 11.48 -17.94
C ASP A 39 0.18 12.70 -17.74
N GLY A 40 -1.11 12.57 -18.10
CA GLY A 40 -2.12 13.62 -17.90
C GLY A 40 -2.67 13.77 -16.49
N TYR A 41 -2.26 12.90 -15.55
CA TYR A 41 -2.79 12.84 -14.18
C TYR A 41 -1.66 12.97 -13.14
N PRO A 42 -1.11 14.19 -12.93
CA PRO A 42 0.07 14.40 -12.10
C PRO A 42 -0.10 13.90 -10.66
N ASN A 43 -1.30 14.00 -10.07
CA ASN A 43 -1.59 13.53 -8.71
C ASN A 43 -2.15 12.10 -8.65
N ALA A 44 -2.26 11.40 -9.77
CA ALA A 44 -2.63 9.99 -9.74
C ALA A 44 -1.55 9.17 -9.03
N ILE A 45 -1.98 8.22 -8.21
CA ILE A 45 -1.08 7.33 -7.48
C ILE A 45 -0.44 6.38 -8.49
N LEU A 46 0.89 6.37 -8.60
CA LEU A 46 1.63 5.51 -9.52
C LEU A 46 2.13 4.22 -8.85
N SER A 47 2.71 4.35 -7.65
CA SER A 47 3.28 3.25 -6.88
C SER A 47 3.46 3.69 -5.43
N GLY A 48 3.95 2.82 -4.56
CA GLY A 48 4.25 3.15 -3.18
C GLY A 48 4.37 1.91 -2.32
N ASP A 49 4.52 2.12 -1.02
CA ASP A 49 4.61 1.03 -0.04
C ASP A 49 3.27 0.29 0.08
N ARG A 50 3.32 -1.05 0.20
CA ARG A 50 2.12 -1.90 0.12
C ARG A 50 1.32 -2.05 1.42
N ASN A 51 1.80 -1.47 2.52
CA ASN A 51 1.30 -1.70 3.88
C ASN A 51 0.00 -0.94 4.17
N TRP A 52 -1.04 -1.13 3.35
CA TRP A 52 -2.31 -0.42 3.45
C TRP A 52 -3.34 -1.22 4.23
N LEU A 53 -4.23 -0.49 4.91
CA LEU A 53 -5.51 -0.99 5.39
C LEU A 53 -6.61 -0.26 4.63
N VAL A 54 -7.63 -0.99 4.17
CA VAL A 54 -8.89 -0.44 3.64
C VAL A 54 -9.99 -0.76 4.63
N SER A 55 -10.62 0.28 5.18
CA SER A 55 -11.63 0.15 6.24
C SER A 55 -11.16 -0.73 7.40
N GLY A 56 -9.88 -0.62 7.78
CA GLY A 56 -9.25 -1.39 8.86
C GLY A 56 -8.80 -2.81 8.48
N THR A 57 -9.06 -3.27 7.26
CA THR A 57 -8.65 -4.60 6.79
C THR A 57 -7.38 -4.50 5.95
N ALA A 58 -6.41 -5.37 6.22
CA ALA A 58 -5.17 -5.41 5.45
C ALA A 58 -5.43 -5.72 3.97
N VAL A 59 -4.77 -4.97 3.10
CA VAL A 59 -4.82 -5.25 1.66
C VAL A 59 -4.03 -6.53 1.37
N GLY A 60 -4.69 -7.49 0.72
CA GLY A 60 -4.09 -8.74 0.27
C GLY A 60 -3.47 -8.63 -1.12
N ALA A 61 -2.85 -9.72 -1.57
CA ALA A 61 -2.31 -9.83 -2.92
C ALA A 61 -3.40 -9.70 -4.00
N GLY A 62 -3.04 -9.16 -5.15
CA GLY A 62 -3.90 -9.02 -6.31
C GLY A 62 -4.35 -7.60 -6.61
N LEU A 63 -5.30 -7.49 -7.53
CA LEU A 63 -5.81 -6.22 -8.02
C LEU A 63 -6.93 -5.68 -7.14
N ILE A 64 -6.73 -4.47 -6.62
CA ILE A 64 -7.64 -3.81 -5.67
C ILE A 64 -8.07 -2.46 -6.23
N SER A 65 -9.37 -2.20 -6.20
CA SER A 65 -9.95 -0.92 -6.61
C SER A 65 -10.18 -0.04 -5.39
N ILE A 66 -9.49 1.10 -5.33
CA ILE A 66 -9.62 2.10 -4.26
C ILE A 66 -10.23 3.37 -4.84
N THR A 67 -11.43 3.72 -4.37
CA THR A 67 -12.14 4.94 -4.81
C THR A 67 -11.73 6.13 -3.95
N THR A 68 -12.02 7.35 -4.41
CA THR A 68 -11.74 8.59 -3.66
C THR A 68 -12.47 8.68 -2.30
N ASN A 69 -13.49 7.84 -2.08
CA ASN A 69 -14.23 7.74 -0.82
C ASN A 69 -13.79 6.56 0.07
N SER A 70 -12.84 5.74 -0.40
CA SER A 70 -12.33 4.61 0.37
C SER A 70 -11.58 5.11 1.61
N VAL A 71 -11.87 4.50 2.77
CA VAL A 71 -11.15 4.80 4.01
C VAL A 71 -9.85 4.01 4.02
N VAL A 72 -8.72 4.70 3.99
CA VAL A 72 -7.38 4.09 3.88
C VAL A 72 -6.47 4.57 5.00
N THR A 73 -5.64 3.66 5.52
CA THR A 73 -4.60 3.99 6.50
C THR A 73 -3.36 3.11 6.31
N TRP A 74 -2.23 3.54 6.87
CA TRP A 74 -1.03 2.71 6.93
C TRP A 74 -1.15 1.66 8.04
N SER A 75 -0.77 0.43 7.72
CA SER A 75 -0.60 -0.65 8.68
C SER A 75 0.69 -0.50 9.49
N ALA A 76 0.65 -0.94 10.75
CA ALA A 76 1.82 -1.02 11.62
C ALA A 76 2.82 -2.12 11.22
N ALA A 77 2.37 -3.10 10.42
CA ALA A 77 3.04 -4.38 10.24
C ALA A 77 4.45 -4.31 9.62
N ILE A 78 4.68 -3.33 8.73
CA ILE A 78 5.93 -3.23 7.96
C ILE A 78 6.66 -1.93 8.31
N HIS A 79 6.02 -0.78 8.09
CA HIS A 79 6.63 0.55 8.25
C HIS A 79 5.98 1.39 9.36
N LYS A 80 5.46 0.75 10.42
CA LYS A 80 4.93 1.41 11.64
C LYS A 80 4.06 2.64 11.35
N PHE A 81 2.95 2.44 10.63
CA PHE A 81 1.98 3.49 10.29
C PHE A 81 2.48 4.58 9.34
N GLY A 82 3.57 4.33 8.62
CA GLY A 82 4.03 5.21 7.54
C GLY A 82 4.30 4.48 6.24
N GLY A 83 4.61 5.26 5.21
CA GLY A 83 5.01 4.80 3.89
C GLY A 83 5.19 5.97 2.91
N ASN A 84 5.62 5.63 1.71
CA ASN A 84 5.81 6.55 0.59
C ASN A 84 4.85 6.20 -0.55
N ILE A 85 4.39 7.24 -1.25
CA ILE A 85 3.58 7.13 -2.46
C ILE A 85 4.25 7.93 -3.57
N VAL A 86 4.40 7.32 -4.73
CA VAL A 86 4.89 7.96 -5.95
C VAL A 86 3.68 8.44 -6.75
N LEU A 87 3.75 9.66 -7.26
CA LEU A 87 2.70 10.28 -8.08
C LEU A 87 3.04 10.26 -9.57
N GLY A 88 2.04 10.51 -10.41
CA GLY A 88 2.17 10.54 -11.87
C GLY A 88 3.16 11.58 -12.38
N ASP A 89 3.37 12.68 -11.65
CA ASP A 89 4.39 13.70 -11.96
C ASP A 89 5.81 13.32 -11.54
N GLY A 90 6.00 12.13 -10.97
CA GLY A 90 7.29 11.62 -10.48
C GLY A 90 7.67 12.10 -9.08
N SER A 91 6.85 12.94 -8.44
CA SER A 91 7.08 13.33 -7.04
C SER A 91 6.76 12.20 -6.07
N VAL A 92 7.34 12.27 -4.87
CA VAL A 92 7.12 11.30 -3.79
C VAL A 92 6.52 12.00 -2.58
N GLN A 93 5.37 11.51 -2.13
CA GLN A 93 4.73 11.90 -0.89
C GLN A 93 5.04 10.88 0.19
N GLY A 94 5.92 11.24 1.12
CA GLY A 94 6.25 10.43 2.30
C GLY A 94 5.37 10.82 3.49
N SER A 95 4.84 9.85 4.21
CA SER A 95 4.02 10.15 5.38
C SER A 95 4.14 9.10 6.47
N SER A 96 4.42 9.54 7.70
CA SER A 96 4.16 8.80 8.95
C SER A 96 2.76 9.06 9.53
N SER A 97 1.92 9.81 8.82
CA SER A 97 0.57 10.21 9.20
C SER A 97 -0.48 9.50 8.34
N PRO A 98 -1.44 8.78 8.96
CA PRO A 98 -2.58 8.19 8.26
C PRO A 98 -3.39 9.19 7.42
N ARG A 99 -3.37 10.47 7.82
CA ARG A 99 -4.10 11.54 7.13
C ARG A 99 -3.61 11.78 5.70
N LEU A 100 -2.30 11.75 5.46
CA LEU A 100 -1.77 12.08 4.13
C LEU A 100 -2.08 10.99 3.10
N LEU A 101 -2.06 9.72 3.50
CA LEU A 101 -2.51 8.62 2.63
C LEU A 101 -3.99 8.80 2.27
N GLN A 102 -4.83 9.13 3.24
CA GLN A 102 -6.25 9.39 3.01
C GLN A 102 -6.49 10.59 2.08
N GLU A 103 -5.73 11.68 2.26
CA GLU A 103 -5.82 12.86 1.41
C GLU A 103 -5.33 12.56 -0.01
N GLN A 104 -4.25 11.78 -0.16
CA GLN A 104 -3.75 11.39 -1.47
C GLN A 104 -4.78 10.56 -2.25
N VAL A 105 -5.46 9.61 -1.60
CA VAL A 105 -6.53 8.84 -2.24
C VAL A 105 -7.74 9.71 -2.54
N ARG A 106 -8.09 10.66 -1.66
CA ARG A 106 -9.26 11.52 -1.83
C ARG A 106 -9.10 12.51 -2.99
N TYR A 107 -7.90 13.05 -3.16
CA TYR A 107 -7.57 14.07 -4.15
C TYR A 107 -6.70 13.51 -5.30
N SER A 108 -6.73 12.19 -5.53
CA SER A 108 -6.14 11.62 -6.73
C SER A 108 -6.89 12.10 -7.96
N ASP A 109 -6.17 12.39 -9.05
CA ASP A 109 -6.76 12.87 -10.32
C ASP A 109 -7.65 11.83 -11.04
N VAL A 110 -7.83 10.65 -10.44
CA VAL A 110 -8.67 9.55 -10.94
C VAL A 110 -9.77 9.21 -9.94
N ALA A 111 -10.94 8.80 -10.45
CA ALA A 111 -12.07 8.41 -9.61
C ALA A 111 -11.86 7.06 -8.90
N THR A 112 -11.04 6.19 -9.48
CA THR A 112 -10.69 4.88 -8.94
C THR A 112 -9.23 4.58 -9.25
N ASN A 113 -8.48 4.22 -8.22
CA ASN A 113 -7.11 3.75 -8.32
C ASN A 113 -7.16 2.21 -8.37
N ARG A 114 -6.81 1.62 -9.53
CA ARG A 114 -6.64 0.17 -9.67
C ARG A 114 -5.20 -0.21 -9.37
N LEU A 115 -4.98 -0.77 -8.19
CA LEU A 115 -3.66 -1.02 -7.61
C LEU A 115 -3.39 -2.52 -7.51
N LEU A 116 -2.26 -2.98 -8.03
CA LEU A 116 -1.81 -4.36 -7.94
C LEU A 116 -0.83 -4.51 -6.76
N PHE A 117 -1.19 -5.39 -5.83
CA PHE A 117 -0.39 -5.73 -4.65
C PHE A 117 0.24 -7.12 -4.82
N PRO A 118 1.49 -7.33 -4.38
CA PRO A 118 2.11 -8.65 -4.25
C PRO A 118 1.52 -9.41 -3.06
#